data_AF-A0A5Q4DB55-F1
#
_entry.id   AF-A0A5Q4DB55-F1
#
_cell.length_a   1.000
_cell.length_b   1.000
_cell.length_c   1.000
_cell.angle_alpha   90.00
_cell.angle_beta   90.00
_cell.angle_gamma   90.00
#
_symmetry.space_group_name_H-M   'P 1'
#
loop_
_entity.id
_entity.type
_entity.pdbx_description
1 polymer ?
#
loop_
_entity_poly.entity_id
_entity_poly.type
_entity_poly.pdbx_seq_one_letter_code
_entity_poly.pdbx_strand_id
1 'polypeptide(L)'
;MANVERSSADTGPGESVDPVLRAKYLDFCSARVAEALLSLSPDEMFLLAEDAAREASTPHPVPLGYEDMVRLATERLSRRIDLPSFAAFREAYRKDPTSFDREMLGLWESDPAARDAAARDAAARDASALDAAARDP
;
A
#
# COMPACT_ATOMS: atom_id res chain seq x y z
N MET A 1 -29.69 -0.37 25.29
CA MET A 1 -28.69 -0.82 24.30
C MET A 1 -27.90 0.40 23.88
N ALA A 2 -26.58 0.36 24.10
CA ALA A 2 -25.70 1.52 24.11
C ALA A 2 -25.34 2.01 22.70
N ASN A 3 -25.30 3.34 22.56
CA ASN A 3 -24.72 4.07 21.43
C ASN A 3 -23.26 3.64 21.23
N VAL A 4 -22.90 3.22 20.03
CA VAL A 4 -21.51 3.24 19.55
C VAL A 4 -21.30 4.57 18.85
N GLU A 5 -20.87 5.55 19.63
CA GLU A 5 -20.25 6.76 19.12
C GLU A 5 -18.95 6.35 18.41
N ARG A 6 -18.95 6.44 17.08
CA ARG A 6 -17.73 6.49 16.28
C ARG A 6 -17.03 7.82 16.56
N SER A 7 -16.22 7.84 17.60
CA SER A 7 -15.15 8.81 17.83
C SER A 7 -13.85 8.12 17.38
N SER A 8 -12.93 8.68 16.60
CA SER A 8 -12.58 10.10 16.46
C SER A 8 -12.03 10.35 15.05
N ALA A 9 -12.66 11.24 14.31
CA ALA A 9 -11.96 11.98 13.26
C ALA A 9 -11.29 13.17 13.95
N ASP A 10 -10.10 12.93 14.51
CA ASP A 10 -9.19 13.99 14.94
C ASP A 10 -8.53 14.56 13.68
N THR A 11 -9.25 15.44 12.98
CA THR A 11 -8.68 16.20 11.85
C THR A 11 -8.09 17.48 12.42
N GLY A 12 -6.87 17.38 12.93
CA GLY A 12 -5.99 18.53 13.13
C GLY A 12 -5.66 19.22 11.79
N PRO A 13 -5.17 20.47 11.82
CA PRO A 13 -4.99 21.29 10.62
C PRO A 13 -3.90 20.72 9.71
N GLY A 14 -4.33 20.03 8.65
CA GLY A 14 -3.66 19.96 7.35
C GLY A 14 -2.18 19.58 7.34
N GLU A 15 -1.79 18.44 7.91
CA GLU A 15 -0.64 17.71 7.33
C GLU A 15 -1.14 17.17 5.99
N SER A 16 -0.94 17.93 4.91
CA SER A 16 -1.25 17.46 3.56
C SER A 16 -0.62 16.08 3.41
N VAL A 17 -1.46 15.05 3.28
CA VAL A 17 -1.00 13.67 3.18
C VAL A 17 -0.04 13.62 2.01
N ASP A 18 1.25 13.42 2.29
CA ASP A 18 2.29 13.31 1.29
C ASP A 18 1.88 12.20 0.31
N PRO A 19 1.51 12.56 -0.94
CA PRO A 19 0.99 11.60 -1.90
C PRO A 19 2.06 10.58 -2.31
N VAL A 20 3.35 10.95 -2.28
CA VAL A 20 4.45 10.01 -2.51
C VAL A 20 4.49 8.98 -1.40
N LEU A 21 4.44 9.44 -0.15
CA LEU A 21 4.48 8.52 1.00
C LEU A 21 3.24 7.61 1.05
N ARG A 22 2.08 8.12 0.63
CA ARG A 22 0.85 7.32 0.52
C ARG A 22 0.97 6.26 -0.58
N ALA A 23 1.52 6.60 -1.73
CA ALA A 23 1.75 5.65 -2.81
C ALA A 23 2.77 4.58 -2.40
N LYS A 24 3.87 4.97 -1.73
CA LYS A 24 4.85 4.04 -1.16
C LYS A 24 4.25 3.08 -0.14
N TYR A 25 3.34 3.55 0.71
CA TYR A 25 2.61 2.69 1.63
C TYR A 25 1.79 1.63 0.89
N LEU A 26 1.06 2.02 -0.16
CA LEU A 26 0.25 1.07 -0.94
C LEU A 26 1.13 0.06 -1.69
N ASP A 27 2.25 0.50 -2.23
CA ASP A 27 3.22 -0.38 -2.87
C ASP A 27 3.81 -1.40 -1.88
N PHE A 28 4.24 -0.95 -0.70
CA PHE A 28 4.71 -1.83 0.36
C PHE A 28 3.66 -2.88 0.78
N CYS A 29 2.41 -2.45 1.00
CA CYS A 29 1.32 -3.38 1.31
C CYS A 29 1.08 -4.37 0.17
N SER A 30 1.16 -3.91 -1.07
CA SER A 30 1.02 -4.76 -2.26
C SER A 30 2.15 -5.78 -2.35
N ALA A 31 3.40 -5.37 -2.07
CA ALA A 31 4.55 -6.25 -2.01
C ALA A 31 4.36 -7.38 -0.98
N ARG A 32 3.88 -7.03 0.23
CA ARG A 32 3.59 -8.00 1.28
C ARG A 32 2.50 -9.00 0.91
N VAL A 33 1.43 -8.53 0.28
CA VAL A 33 0.35 -9.41 -0.20
C VAL A 33 0.85 -10.30 -1.34
N ALA A 34 1.62 -9.77 -2.28
CA ALA A 34 2.19 -10.52 -3.38
C ALA A 34 3.16 -11.60 -2.89
N GLU A 35 4.03 -11.27 -1.94
CA GLU A 35 4.95 -12.21 -1.29
C GLU A 35 4.19 -13.37 -0.64
N ALA A 36 3.15 -13.07 0.13
CA ALA A 36 2.32 -14.09 0.75
C ALA A 36 1.60 -14.96 -0.30
N LEU A 37 1.05 -14.36 -1.36
CA LEU A 37 0.38 -15.09 -2.43
C LEU A 37 1.34 -16.03 -3.17
N LEU A 38 2.56 -15.56 -3.47
CA LEU A 38 3.60 -16.33 -4.15
C LEU A 38 4.18 -17.46 -3.28
N SER A 39 4.02 -17.37 -1.95
CA SER A 39 4.40 -18.43 -1.03
C SER A 39 3.41 -19.59 -0.97
N LEU A 40 2.19 -19.41 -1.49
CA LEU A 40 1.18 -20.49 -1.54
C LEU A 40 1.50 -21.48 -2.65
N SER A 41 1.38 -22.76 -2.33
CA SER A 41 1.26 -23.80 -3.35
C SER A 41 -0.08 -23.68 -4.11
N PRO A 42 -0.19 -24.27 -5.31
CA PRO A 42 -1.44 -24.30 -6.06
C PRO A 42 -2.63 -24.86 -5.24
N ASP A 43 -2.39 -25.90 -4.45
CA ASP A 43 -3.42 -26.54 -3.62
C ASP A 43 -3.86 -25.62 -2.48
N GLU A 44 -2.93 -24.92 -1.82
CA GLU A 44 -3.26 -23.96 -0.77
C GLU A 44 -4.04 -22.76 -1.33
N MET A 45 -3.67 -22.28 -2.51
CA MET A 45 -4.40 -21.21 -3.20
C MET A 45 -5.82 -21.65 -3.56
N PHE A 46 -5.98 -22.87 -4.06
CA PHE A 46 -7.29 -23.46 -4.35
C PHE A 46 -8.16 -23.55 -3.09
N LEU A 47 -7.64 -24.14 -2.02
CA LEU A 47 -8.38 -24.29 -0.75
C LEU A 47 -8.76 -22.93 -0.15
N LEU A 48 -7.86 -21.95 -0.21
CA LEU A 48 -8.11 -20.60 0.29
C LEU A 48 -9.20 -19.89 -0.50
N ALA A 49 -9.19 -20.02 -1.83
CA ALA A 49 -10.20 -19.44 -2.69
C ALA A 49 -11.56 -20.10 -2.53
N GLU A 50 -11.62 -21.43 -2.40
CA GLU A 50 -12.88 -22.14 -2.13
C GLU A 50 -13.49 -21.74 -0.78
N ASP A 51 -12.66 -21.61 0.26
CA ASP A 51 -13.10 -21.12 1.58
C ASP A 51 -13.71 -19.72 1.47
N ALA A 52 -13.01 -18.80 0.79
CA ALA A 52 -13.51 -17.45 0.56
C ALA A 52 -14.81 -17.41 -0.27
N ALA A 53 -14.93 -18.25 -1.30
CA ALA A 53 -16.15 -18.37 -2.11
C ALA A 53 -17.35 -18.86 -1.29
N ARG A 54 -17.15 -19.85 -0.41
CA ARG A 54 -18.19 -20.38 0.49
C ARG A 54 -18.67 -19.30 1.47
N GLU A 55 -17.75 -18.52 2.03
CA GLU A 55 -18.09 -17.42 2.95
C GLU A 55 -18.84 -16.28 2.25
N ALA A 56 -18.46 -15.94 1.02
CA ALA A 56 -19.02 -14.80 0.29
C ALA A 56 -20.50 -14.97 -0.10
N SER A 57 -21.08 -16.17 0.08
CA SER A 57 -22.47 -16.52 -0.30
C SER A 57 -22.84 -16.11 -1.74
N THR A 58 -21.83 -15.87 -2.57
CA THR A 58 -21.97 -15.38 -3.94
C THR A 58 -21.91 -16.59 -4.86
N PRO A 59 -22.85 -16.75 -5.81
CA PRO A 59 -22.79 -17.84 -6.76
C PRO A 59 -21.52 -17.73 -7.60
N HIS A 60 -20.66 -18.74 -7.51
CA HIS A 60 -19.48 -18.90 -8.36
C HIS A 60 -19.55 -20.26 -9.07
N PRO A 61 -19.07 -20.35 -10.33
CA PRO A 61 -18.97 -21.63 -11.02
C PRO A 61 -18.04 -22.58 -10.25
N VAL A 62 -18.41 -23.86 -10.22
CA VAL A 62 -17.59 -24.94 -9.67
C VAL A 62 -17.19 -25.87 -10.81
N PRO A 63 -15.89 -26.08 -11.07
CA PRO A 63 -14.75 -25.52 -10.35
C PRO A 63 -14.54 -24.01 -10.62
N LEU A 64 -13.89 -23.32 -9.68
CA LEU A 64 -13.50 -21.92 -9.83
C LEU A 64 -12.54 -21.74 -11.01
N GLY A 65 -12.70 -20.66 -11.76
CA GLY A 65 -11.71 -20.24 -12.75
C GLY A 65 -10.43 -19.72 -12.07
N TYR A 66 -9.29 -19.78 -12.77
CA TYR A 66 -8.01 -19.31 -12.24
C TYR A 66 -8.05 -17.84 -11.77
N GLU A 67 -8.67 -16.96 -12.55
CA GLU A 67 -8.82 -15.55 -12.17
C GLU A 67 -9.63 -15.36 -10.88
N ASP A 68 -10.73 -16.09 -10.73
CA ASP A 68 -11.54 -16.07 -9.51
C ASP A 68 -10.75 -16.61 -8.31
N MET A 69 -9.97 -17.67 -8.51
CA MET A 69 -9.12 -18.23 -7.46
C MET A 69 -8.08 -17.22 -6.98
N VAL A 70 -7.32 -16.62 -7.90
CA VAL A 70 -6.29 -15.63 -7.55
C VAL A 70 -6.91 -14.42 -6.87
N ARG A 71 -8.04 -13.90 -7.38
CA ARG A 71 -8.75 -12.77 -6.76
C ARG A 71 -9.18 -13.09 -5.33
N LEU A 72 -9.90 -14.20 -5.14
CA LEU A 72 -10.42 -14.60 -3.83
C LEU A 72 -9.29 -14.90 -2.83
N ALA A 73 -8.23 -15.57 -3.28
CA ALA A 73 -7.05 -15.81 -2.46
C ALA A 73 -6.36 -14.49 -2.04
N THR A 74 -6.19 -13.56 -2.97
CA THR A 74 -5.59 -12.24 -2.72
C THR A 74 -6.41 -11.45 -1.71
N GLU A 75 -7.74 -11.38 -1.89
CA GLU A 75 -8.63 -10.70 -0.96
C GLU A 75 -8.58 -11.33 0.44
N ARG A 76 -8.58 -12.66 0.52
CA ARG A 76 -8.49 -13.39 1.80
C ARG A 76 -7.16 -13.14 2.50
N LEU A 77 -6.05 -13.17 1.76
CA LEU A 77 -4.71 -12.86 2.28
C LEU A 77 -4.62 -11.43 2.79
N SER A 78 -5.15 -10.46 2.04
CA SER A 78 -5.12 -9.04 2.44
C SER A 78 -5.78 -8.77 3.80
N ARG A 79 -6.74 -9.62 4.22
CA ARG A 79 -7.41 -9.55 5.52
C ARG A 79 -6.69 -10.31 6.64
N ARG A 80 -5.83 -11.26 6.28
CA ARG A 80 -5.12 -12.15 7.21
C ARG A 80 -3.72 -11.65 7.55
N ILE A 81 -3.08 -10.95 6.63
CA ILE A 81 -1.74 -10.41 6.81
C ILE A 81 -1.81 -9.19 7.72
N ASP A 82 -0.92 -9.13 8.70
CA ASP A 82 -0.80 -8.00 9.62
C ASP A 82 -0.10 -6.83 8.90
N LEU A 83 -0.89 -6.07 8.13
CA LEU A 83 -0.42 -4.89 7.44
C LEU A 83 -0.39 -3.70 8.41
N PRO A 84 0.72 -2.93 8.45
CA PRO A 84 0.80 -1.78 9.34
C PRO A 84 -0.23 -0.73 8.93
N SER A 85 -0.74 0.04 9.91
CA SER A 85 -1.48 1.25 9.58
C SER A 85 -0.57 2.26 8.86
N PHE A 86 -1.15 3.17 8.08
CA PHE A 86 -0.39 4.23 7.41
C PHE A 86 0.46 5.06 8.38
N ALA A 87 -0.05 5.32 9.59
CA ALA A 87 0.68 6.08 10.61
C ALA A 87 1.91 5.32 11.12
N ALA A 88 1.78 4.03 11.41
CA ALA A 88 2.88 3.17 11.84
C ALA A 88 3.92 2.99 10.73
N PHE A 89 3.47 2.76 9.49
CA PHE A 89 4.34 2.70 8.32
C PHE A 89 5.13 3.99 8.16
N ARG A 90 4.48 5.16 8.21
CA ARG A 90 5.14 6.47 8.06
C ARG A 90 6.22 6.68 9.11
N GLU A 91 5.96 6.33 10.36
CA GLU A 91 6.94 6.46 11.43
C GLU A 91 8.15 5.56 11.20
N ALA A 92 7.94 4.31 10.81
CA ALA A 92 9.00 3.36 10.50
C ALA A 92 9.79 3.77 9.25
N TYR A 93 9.09 4.17 8.19
CA TYR A 93 9.67 4.61 6.93
C TYR A 93 10.59 5.82 7.12
N ARG A 94 10.22 6.79 7.96
CA ARG A 94 11.08 7.94 8.28
C ARG A 94 12.38 7.56 8.99
N LYS A 95 12.39 6.44 9.74
CA LYS A 95 13.57 5.96 10.46
C LYS A 95 14.55 5.23 9.54
N ASP A 96 14.04 4.45 8.59
CA ASP A 96 14.85 3.68 7.63
C ASP A 96 14.19 3.60 6.25
N PRO A 97 14.22 4.67 5.43
CA PRO A 97 13.59 4.66 4.12
C PRO A 97 14.16 3.61 3.18
N THR A 98 15.47 3.35 3.27
CA THR A 98 16.20 2.50 2.33
C THR A 98 15.83 1.03 2.46
N SER A 99 15.59 0.52 3.67
CA SER A 99 15.13 -0.87 3.83
C SER A 99 13.74 -1.07 3.20
N PHE A 100 12.80 -0.15 3.48
CA PHE A 100 11.45 -0.24 2.93
C PHE A 100 11.43 -0.10 1.41
N ASP A 101 12.20 0.84 0.84
CA ASP A 101 12.27 1.04 -0.62
C ASP A 101 12.79 -0.22 -1.35
N ARG A 102 13.67 -1.03 -0.73
CA ARG A 102 14.16 -2.30 -1.32
C ARG A 102 13.10 -3.40 -1.38
N GLU A 103 12.08 -3.31 -0.55
CA GLU A 103 11.04 -4.32 -0.44
C GLU A 103 9.81 -3.99 -1.31
N MET A 104 9.72 -2.76 -1.84
CA MET A 104 8.64 -2.31 -2.70
C MET A 104 8.76 -2.86 -4.12
N LEU A 105 7.64 -2.90 -4.84
CA LEU A 105 7.57 -3.37 -6.23
C LEU A 105 7.82 -2.25 -7.27
N GLY A 106 7.88 -0.98 -6.83
CA GLY A 106 8.02 0.18 -7.71
C GLY A 106 6.71 0.67 -8.33
N LEU A 107 5.57 0.17 -7.86
CA LEU A 107 4.23 0.61 -8.28
C LEU A 107 3.97 2.08 -7.92
N TRP A 108 4.58 2.58 -6.84
CA TRP A 108 4.39 3.96 -6.40
C TRP A 108 4.87 4.99 -7.44
N GLU A 109 5.83 4.64 -8.30
CA GLU A 109 6.34 5.51 -9.38
C GLU A 109 5.34 5.70 -10.53
N SER A 110 4.32 4.86 -10.58
CA SER A 110 3.24 4.93 -11.57
C SER A 110 2.03 5.71 -11.05
N ASP A 111 1.96 6.03 -9.76
CA ASP A 111 0.88 6.82 -9.20
C ASP A 111 1.01 8.29 -9.68
N PRO A 112 0.00 8.85 -10.34
CA PRO A 112 0.10 10.19 -10.94
C PRO A 112 0.27 11.28 -9.88
N ALA A 113 -0.37 11.17 -8.72
CA ALA A 113 -0.23 12.14 -7.65
C ALA A 113 1.17 12.08 -7.02
N ALA A 114 1.72 10.87 -6.87
CA ALA A 114 3.09 10.68 -6.42
C ALA A 114 4.11 11.21 -7.42
N ARG A 115 3.94 10.95 -8.73
CA ARG A 115 4.82 11.48 -9.78
C ARG A 115 4.84 12.99 -9.81
N ASP A 116 3.66 13.62 -9.77
CA ASP A 116 3.53 15.07 -9.80
C ASP A 116 4.16 15.70 -8.56
N ALA A 117 4.03 15.07 -7.39
CA ALA A 117 4.66 15.52 -6.17
C ALA A 117 6.18 15.33 -6.20
N ALA A 118 6.66 14.17 -6.64
CA ALA A 118 8.09 13.89 -6.79
C ALA A 118 8.76 14.86 -7.79
N ALA A 119 8.08 15.19 -8.89
CA ALA A 119 8.56 16.15 -9.88
C ALA A 119 8.64 17.59 -9.31
N ARG A 120 7.65 18.00 -8.51
CA ARG A 120 7.66 19.29 -7.81
C ARG A 120 8.81 19.37 -6.80
N ASP A 121 9.02 18.32 -6.03
CA ASP A 121 10.11 18.23 -5.07
C ASP A 121 11.49 18.28 -5.74
N ALA A 122 11.67 17.59 -6.87
CA ALA A 122 12.90 17.65 -7.67
C ALA A 122 13.17 19.07 -8.16
N ALA A 123 12.17 19.73 -8.76
CA ALA A 123 12.29 21.10 -9.25
C ALA A 123 12.63 22.10 -8.12
N ALA A 124 12.08 21.92 -6.92
CA ALA A 124 12.39 22.75 -5.77
C ALA A 124 13.84 22.60 -5.28
N ARG A 125 14.39 21.37 -5.31
CA ARG A 125 15.79 21.11 -4.95
C ARG A 125 16.75 21.75 -5.95
N ASP A 126 16.46 21.64 -7.25
CA ASP A 126 17.27 22.26 -8.30
C ASP A 126 17.29 23.79 -8.17
N ALA A 127 16.13 24.40 -7.92
CA ALA A 127 16.03 25.84 -7.68
C ALA A 127 16.85 26.28 -6.45
N SER A 128 16.80 25.50 -5.36
CA SER A 128 17.59 25.77 -4.15
C SER A 128 19.09 25.60 -4.38
N ALA A 129 19.51 24.63 -5.19
CA ALA A 129 20.91 24.42 -5.54
C ALA A 129 21.47 25.58 -6.38
N LEU A 130 20.66 26.12 -7.30
CA LEU A 130 21.00 27.32 -8.07
C LEU A 130 21.12 28.57 -7.19
N ASP A 131 20.22 28.78 -6.23
CA ASP A 131 20.29 29.89 -5.26
C ASP A 131 21.54 29.78 -4.35
N ALA A 132 21.88 28.57 -3.90
CA ALA A 132 23.09 28.33 -3.12
C ALA A 132 24.36 28.62 -3.91
N ALA A 133 24.44 28.17 -5.18
CA ALA A 133 25.58 28.44 -6.06
C ALA A 133 25.74 29.93 -6.41
N ALA A 134 24.66 30.72 -6.37
CA ALA A 134 24.71 32.17 -6.59
C ALA A 134 25.16 32.97 -5.35
N ARG A 135 25.20 32.36 -4.15
CA ARG A 135 25.58 33.02 -2.88
C ARG A 135 27.04 32.83 -2.45
N ASP A 136 27.81 31.94 -3.08
CA ASP A 136 29.24 31.71 -2.78
C ASP A 136 30.12 32.18 -3.96
N PRO A 137 30.53 33.47 -4.00
CA PRO A 137 31.49 33.99 -4.98
C PRO A 137 32.97 33.76 -4.60
#